data_AF-A0A7V9HJM8-F1
#
_entry.id   AF-A0A7V9HJM8-F1
#
_cell.length_a   1.000
_cell.length_b   1.000
_cell.length_c   1.000
_cell.angle_alpha   90.00
_cell.angle_beta   90.00
_cell.angle_gamma   90.00
#
_symmetry.space_group_name_H-M   'P 1'
#
loop_
_entity.id
_entity.type
_entity.pdbx_description
1 polymer ?
#
loop_
_entity_poly.entity_id
_entity_poly.type
_entity_poly.pdbx_seq_one_letter_code
_entity_poly.pdbx_strand_id
1 'polypeptide(L)'
;GMNRLRHAYLELAPELEPYFMTAHHDDIAGVMQTYLVGVLPTEGRGARVTPGRVLASTPVLVGVINAAVAGVLAALVAGALGGAAATSVAAGIAAGIAYTILLAAVPLREIARVQREWRPRFPGPGPHGR
;
A
#
# COMPACT_ATOMS: atom_id res chain seq x y z
N GLY A 1 -15.40 -1.41 -1.20
CA GLY A 1 -16.56 -1.87 -0.42
C GLY A 1 -17.15 -0.72 0.39
N MET A 2 -16.44 -0.29 1.44
CA MET A 2 -16.92 0.74 2.36
C MET A 2 -17.31 2.06 1.69
N ASN A 3 -16.56 2.53 0.68
CA ASN A 3 -16.91 3.76 -0.03
C ASN A 3 -18.30 3.69 -0.69
N ARG A 4 -18.68 2.52 -1.24
CA ARG A 4 -20.03 2.30 -1.79
C ARG A 4 -21.11 2.32 -0.72
N LEU A 5 -20.82 1.79 0.47
CA LEU A 5 -21.75 1.82 1.59
C LEU A 5 -21.96 3.27 2.07
N ARG A 6 -20.88 4.04 2.21
CA ARG A 6 -20.96 5.48 2.53
C ARG A 6 -21.76 6.24 1.48
N HIS A 7 -21.55 5.95 0.19
CA HIS A 7 -22.36 6.52 -0.88
C HIS A 7 -23.85 6.24 -0.68
N ALA A 8 -24.21 4.98 -0.45
CA ALA A 8 -25.61 4.59 -0.21
C ALA A 8 -26.20 5.23 1.05
N TYR A 9 -25.40 5.44 2.11
CA TYR A 9 -25.85 6.20 3.29
C TYR A 9 -26.13 7.66 2.98
N LEU A 10 -25.32 8.30 2.13
CA LEU A 10 -25.54 9.68 1.72
C LEU A 10 -26.75 9.85 0.79
N GLU A 11 -27.06 8.83 -0.03
CA GLU A 11 -28.32 8.81 -0.79
C GLU A 11 -29.55 8.77 0.14
N LEU A 12 -29.42 8.11 1.30
CA LEU A 12 -30.51 7.98 2.29
C LEU A 12 -30.60 9.17 3.26
N ALA A 13 -29.46 9.72 3.68
CA ALA A 13 -29.35 10.77 4.68
C ALA A 13 -28.15 11.70 4.34
N PRO A 14 -28.36 12.72 3.48
CA PRO A 14 -27.32 13.65 3.05
C PRO A 14 -26.65 14.40 4.20
N GLU A 15 -27.37 14.63 5.31
CA GLU A 15 -26.86 15.28 6.52
C GLU A 15 -25.70 14.53 7.20
N LEU A 16 -25.42 13.29 6.79
CA LEU A 16 -24.30 12.50 7.28
C LEU A 16 -22.95 12.89 6.66
N GLU A 17 -22.94 13.68 5.58
CA GLU A 17 -21.73 14.05 4.85
C GLU A 17 -20.61 14.61 5.75
N PRO A 18 -20.87 15.55 6.68
CA PRO A 18 -19.82 16.12 7.54
C PRO A 18 -19.20 15.12 8.51
N TYR A 19 -19.83 13.96 8.73
CA TYR A 19 -19.35 12.95 9.67
C TYR A 19 -18.41 11.93 9.02
N PHE A 20 -18.32 11.88 7.69
CA PHE A 20 -17.41 10.98 6.99
C PHE A 20 -16.03 11.58 6.81
N MET A 21 -15.05 11.05 7.55
CA MET A 21 -13.62 11.40 7.40
C MET A 21 -12.95 10.75 6.16
N THR A 22 -13.66 9.87 5.47
CA THR A 22 -13.14 8.98 4.44
C THR A 22 -14.02 9.05 3.20
N ALA A 23 -13.44 8.95 2.00
CA ALA A 23 -14.19 9.17 0.75
C ALA A 23 -15.42 8.27 0.57
N HIS A 24 -16.44 8.81 -0.09
CA HIS A 24 -17.68 8.11 -0.44
C HIS A 24 -17.79 7.77 -1.93
N HIS A 25 -16.76 8.05 -2.73
CA HIS A 25 -16.64 7.61 -4.12
C HIS A 25 -15.82 6.33 -4.24
N ASP A 26 -16.19 5.45 -5.17
CA ASP A 26 -15.57 4.13 -5.33
C ASP A 26 -14.56 4.06 -6.50
N ASP A 27 -14.22 5.20 -7.08
CA ASP A 27 -13.12 5.33 -8.02
C ASP A 27 -11.75 5.20 -7.32
N ILE A 28 -10.70 5.06 -8.12
CA ILE A 28 -9.33 4.88 -7.60
C ILE A 28 -8.95 6.06 -6.70
N ALA A 29 -9.37 7.28 -7.04
CA ALA A 29 -9.13 8.47 -6.24
C ALA A 29 -9.79 8.38 -4.84
N GLY A 30 -11.09 8.04 -4.77
CA GLY A 30 -11.80 7.87 -3.50
C GLY A 30 -11.28 6.68 -2.68
N VAL A 31 -10.90 5.58 -3.34
CA VAL A 31 -10.27 4.44 -2.67
C VAL A 31 -8.95 4.87 -2.04
N MET A 32 -8.08 5.55 -2.78
CA MET A 32 -6.81 6.07 -2.25
C MET A 32 -7.05 7.08 -1.13
N GLN A 33 -8.04 7.97 -1.24
CA GLN A 33 -8.42 8.87 -0.15
C GLN A 33 -8.77 8.12 1.14
N THR A 34 -9.43 6.97 1.05
CA THR A 34 -9.77 6.14 2.22
C THR A 34 -8.55 5.41 2.81
N TYR A 35 -7.59 5.00 1.99
CA TYR A 35 -6.36 4.36 2.47
C TYR A 35 -5.31 5.36 2.97
N LEU A 36 -5.40 6.62 2.54
CA LEU A 36 -4.51 7.71 2.92
C LEU A 36 -5.19 8.73 3.86
N VAL A 37 -6.24 8.33 4.57
CA VAL A 37 -6.88 9.17 5.62
C VAL A 37 -5.80 9.54 6.65
N GLY A 38 -5.53 10.85 6.81
CA GLY A 38 -4.44 11.38 7.64
C GLY A 38 -3.11 11.66 6.90
N VAL A 39 -3.01 11.27 5.63
CA VAL A 39 -1.88 11.56 4.72
C VAL A 39 -2.27 12.56 3.63
N LEU A 40 -3.53 12.53 3.16
CA LEU A 40 -4.10 13.47 2.21
C LEU A 40 -4.84 14.63 2.90
N PRO A 41 -4.69 15.87 2.44
CA PRO A 41 -5.55 16.97 2.90
C PRO A 41 -6.98 16.75 2.43
N THR A 42 -7.93 16.93 3.34
CA THR A 42 -9.31 17.28 3.02
C THR A 42 -9.27 18.53 2.14
N GLU A 43 -9.79 18.39 0.91
CA GLU A 43 -9.95 19.44 -0.10
C GLU A 43 -8.68 20.09 -0.69
N GLY A 44 -8.47 19.85 -2.00
CA GLY A 44 -7.78 20.79 -2.90
C GLY A 44 -6.26 20.92 -2.82
N ARG A 45 -5.57 20.27 -1.88
CA ARG A 45 -4.09 20.31 -1.81
C ARG A 45 -3.49 18.92 -2.07
N GLY A 46 -2.70 18.82 -3.13
CA GLY A 46 -2.08 17.57 -3.57
C GLY A 46 -1.35 16.85 -2.44
N ALA A 47 -1.52 15.53 -2.41
CA ALA A 47 -0.79 14.59 -1.56
C ALA A 47 0.71 14.88 -1.55
N ARG A 48 1.26 15.36 -0.44
CA ARG A 48 2.72 15.33 -0.26
C ARG A 48 3.08 14.05 0.47
N VAL A 49 3.29 12.99 -0.32
CA VAL A 49 3.91 11.76 0.17
C VAL A 49 5.39 12.07 0.44
N THR A 50 5.72 12.45 1.67
CA THR A 50 7.12 12.69 2.05
C THR A 50 7.85 11.36 2.26
N PRO A 51 9.09 11.18 1.77
CA PRO A 51 9.85 9.94 1.93
C PRO A 51 9.91 9.42 3.38
N GLY A 52 10.08 10.32 4.36
CA GLY A 52 10.09 9.95 5.78
C GLY A 52 8.79 9.32 6.28
N ARG A 53 7.64 9.70 5.70
CA ARG A 53 6.32 9.17 6.07
C ARG A 53 6.06 7.80 5.46
N VAL A 54 6.61 7.55 4.27
CA VAL A 54 6.60 6.23 3.62
C VAL A 54 7.49 5.26 4.41
N LEU A 55 8.69 5.68 4.78
CA LEU A 55 9.61 4.88 5.59
C LEU A 55 9.05 4.55 6.97
N ALA A 56 8.30 5.47 7.58
CA ALA A 56 7.63 5.26 8.86
C ALA A 56 6.29 4.49 8.76
N SER A 57 5.88 4.06 7.57
CA SER A 57 4.66 3.29 7.43
C SER A 57 4.86 1.87 7.96
N THR A 58 3.83 1.33 8.64
CA THR A 58 3.85 -0.03 9.18
C THR A 58 4.26 -1.09 8.12
N PRO A 59 3.75 -1.05 6.87
CA PRO A 59 4.13 -2.03 5.85
C PRO A 59 5.62 -2.00 5.50
N VAL A 60 6.23 -0.81 5.43
CA VAL A 60 7.65 -0.68 5.12
C VAL A 60 8.51 -1.19 6.27
N LEU A 61 8.16 -0.85 7.51
CA LEU A 61 8.89 -1.34 8.70
C LEU A 61 8.84 -2.87 8.80
N VAL A 62 7.66 -3.46 8.66
CA VAL A 62 7.48 -4.92 8.63
C VAL A 62 8.27 -5.53 7.48
N GLY A 63 8.28 -4.88 6.32
CA GLY A 63 9.07 -5.27 5.16
C GLY A 63 10.57 -5.36 5.42
N VAL A 64 11.13 -4.33 6.06
CA VAL A 64 12.55 -4.27 6.44
C VAL A 64 12.90 -5.39 7.42
N ILE A 65 12.06 -5.59 8.45
CA ILE A 65 12.25 -6.66 9.44
C ILE A 65 12.24 -8.02 8.75
N ASN A 66 11.26 -8.29 7.89
CA ASN A 66 11.16 -9.57 7.21
C ASN A 66 12.31 -9.79 6.21
N ALA A 67 12.77 -8.75 5.51
CA ALA A 67 13.94 -8.86 4.64
C ALA A 67 15.21 -9.23 5.41
N ALA A 68 15.40 -8.62 6.59
CA ALA A 68 16.51 -8.94 7.49
C ALA A 68 16.41 -10.38 8.00
N VAL A 69 15.24 -10.81 8.46
CA VAL A 69 14.98 -12.18 8.92
C VAL A 69 15.24 -13.20 7.80
N ALA A 70 14.76 -12.94 6.59
CA ALA A 70 14.98 -13.81 5.43
C ALA A 70 16.48 -13.93 5.09
N GLY A 71 17.21 -12.82 5.12
CA GLY A 71 18.65 -12.81 4.88
C GLY A 71 19.44 -13.59 5.94
N VAL A 72 19.16 -13.35 7.22
CA VAL A 72 19.81 -14.09 8.31
C VAL A 72 19.51 -15.58 8.22
N LEU A 73 18.25 -15.94 7.98
CA LEU A 73 17.84 -17.35 7.84
C LEU A 73 18.59 -18.03 6.68
N ALA A 74 18.68 -17.39 5.51
CA ALA A 74 19.39 -17.94 4.37
C ALA A 74 20.89 -18.13 4.65
N ALA A 75 21.53 -17.17 5.33
CA ALA A 75 22.94 -17.29 5.72
C ALA A 75 23.17 -18.45 6.70
N LEU A 76 22.30 -18.61 7.69
CA LEU A 76 22.38 -19.70 8.67
C LEU A 76 22.18 -21.07 8.02
N VAL A 77 21.21 -21.20 7.09
CA VAL A 77 20.99 -22.43 6.34
C VAL A 77 22.20 -22.78 5.48
N ALA A 78 22.78 -21.81 4.77
CA ALA A 78 23.98 -22.02 3.97
C ALA A 78 25.18 -22.48 4.83
N GLY A 79 25.35 -21.90 6.02
CA GLY A 79 26.38 -22.33 6.97
C GLY A 79 26.13 -23.74 7.51
N ALA A 80 24.88 -24.08 7.85
CA ALA A 80 24.51 -25.40 8.35
C ALA A 80 24.73 -26.52 7.31
N LEU A 81 24.64 -26.18 6.01
CA LEU A 81 24.94 -27.09 4.91
C LEU A 81 26.46 -27.22 4.62
N GLY A 82 27.32 -26.63 5.45
CA GLY A 82 28.78 -26.68 5.28
C GLY A 82 29.33 -25.62 4.32
N GLY A 83 28.54 -24.61 3.97
CA GLY A 83 28.98 -23.49 3.15
C GLY A 83 30.10 -22.69 3.83
N ALA A 84 31.11 -22.28 3.04
CA ALA A 84 32.13 -21.35 3.51
C ALA A 84 31.51 -19.99 3.88
N ALA A 85 32.16 -19.22 4.75
CA ALA A 85 31.66 -17.93 5.23
C ALA A 85 31.21 -16.99 4.09
N ALA A 86 31.98 -16.95 3.00
CA ALA A 86 31.64 -16.16 1.81
C ALA A 86 30.30 -16.58 1.17
N THR A 87 30.03 -17.89 1.08
CA THR A 87 28.78 -18.41 0.51
C THR A 87 27.58 -18.12 1.40
N SER A 88 27.74 -18.20 2.72
CA SER A 88 26.68 -17.87 3.68
C SER A 88 26.32 -16.39 3.65
N VAL A 89 27.32 -15.51 3.57
CA VAL A 89 27.10 -14.05 3.43
C VAL A 89 26.39 -13.75 2.09
N ALA A 90 26.86 -14.35 0.99
CA ALA A 90 26.24 -14.15 -0.32
C ALA A 90 24.78 -14.62 -0.34
N ALA A 91 24.47 -15.77 0.26
CA ALA A 91 23.11 -16.29 0.37
C ALA A 91 22.19 -15.35 1.16
N GLY A 92 22.67 -14.79 2.27
CA GLY A 92 21.90 -13.86 3.08
C GLY A 92 21.60 -12.54 2.35
N ILE A 93 22.59 -11.96 1.68
CA ILE A 93 22.41 -10.75 0.87
C ILE A 93 21.39 -11.00 -0.26
N ALA A 94 21.56 -12.11 -0.99
CA ALA A 94 20.67 -12.47 -2.08
C ALA A 94 19.22 -12.65 -1.60
N ALA A 95 19.01 -13.34 -0.48
CA ALA A 95 17.68 -13.56 0.08
C ALA A 95 17.02 -12.25 0.55
N GLY A 96 17.76 -11.37 1.22
CA GLY A 96 17.25 -10.06 1.66
C GLY A 96 16.84 -9.16 0.48
N ILE A 97 17.67 -9.11 -0.57
CA ILE A 97 17.36 -8.38 -1.81
C ILE A 97 16.13 -8.99 -2.49
N ALA A 98 16.09 -10.31 -2.67
CA ALA A 98 14.98 -11.01 -3.29
C ALA A 98 13.66 -10.75 -2.54
N TYR A 99 13.67 -10.82 -1.21
CA TYR A 99 12.50 -10.52 -0.38
C TYR A 99 12.03 -9.08 -0.58
N THR A 100 12.95 -8.12 -0.58
CA THR A 100 12.64 -6.70 -0.77
C THR A 100 12.00 -6.45 -2.15
N ILE A 101 12.56 -7.07 -3.21
CA ILE A 101 12.02 -6.98 -4.56
C ILE A 101 10.62 -7.59 -4.63
N LEU A 102 10.41 -8.77 -4.04
CA LEU A 102 9.10 -9.43 -4.00
C LEU A 102 8.06 -8.59 -3.26
N LEU A 103 8.44 -8.02 -2.12
CA LEU A 103 7.56 -7.16 -1.33
C LEU A 103 7.13 -5.91 -2.09
N ALA A 104 7.99 -5.34 -2.95
CA ALA A 104 7.63 -4.23 -3.80
C ALA A 104 6.82 -4.67 -5.05
N ALA A 105 7.25 -5.73 -5.73
CA ALA A 105 6.71 -6.12 -7.02
C ALA A 105 5.32 -6.76 -6.93
N VAL A 106 5.06 -7.60 -5.93
CA VAL A 106 3.78 -8.33 -5.81
C VAL A 106 2.60 -7.38 -5.58
N PRO A 107 2.62 -6.45 -4.61
CA PRO A 107 1.52 -5.51 -4.41
C PRO A 107 1.32 -4.58 -5.60
N LEU A 108 2.40 -4.08 -6.21
CA LEU A 108 2.30 -3.21 -7.38
C LEU A 108 1.64 -3.91 -8.56
N ARG A 109 1.98 -5.18 -8.80
CA ARG A 109 1.36 -5.99 -9.85
C ARG A 109 -0.11 -6.24 -9.56
N GLU A 110 -0.47 -6.55 -8.32
CA GLU A 110 -1.86 -6.80 -7.95
C GLU A 110 -2.71 -5.54 -8.03
N ILE A 111 -2.18 -4.40 -7.55
CA ILE A 111 -2.85 -3.10 -7.70
C ILE A 111 -3.05 -2.79 -9.19
N ALA A 112 -2.02 -2.95 -10.02
CA ALA A 112 -2.14 -2.70 -11.46
C ALA A 112 -3.15 -3.64 -12.13
N ARG A 113 -3.26 -4.89 -11.69
CA ARG A 113 -4.24 -5.86 -12.18
C ARG A 113 -5.65 -5.44 -11.78
N VAL A 114 -5.88 -5.17 -10.49
CA VAL A 114 -7.17 -4.73 -9.97
C VAL A 114 -7.62 -3.44 -10.65
N GLN A 115 -6.71 -2.48 -10.85
CA GLN A 115 -7.02 -1.21 -11.53
C GLN A 115 -7.51 -1.39 -12.97
N ARG A 116 -7.03 -2.39 -13.71
CA ARG A 116 -7.49 -2.68 -15.08
C ARG A 116 -8.90 -3.25 -15.11
N GLU A 117 -9.24 -4.06 -14.11
CA GLU A 117 -10.54 -4.72 -14.01
C GLU A 117 -11.57 -3.86 -13.25
N TRP A 118 -11.12 -2.83 -12.52
CA TRP A 118 -11.97 -2.02 -11.65
C TRP A 118 -12.91 -1.11 -12.43
N ARG A 119 -14.22 -1.32 -12.24
CA ARG A 119 -15.27 -0.45 -12.75
C ARG A 119 -15.95 0.27 -11.58
N PRO A 120 -15.72 1.59 -11.40
CA PRO A 120 -16.41 2.36 -10.38
C PRO A 120 -17.90 2.46 -10.71
N ARG A 121 -18.73 2.32 -9.68
CA ARG A 121 -20.19 2.47 -9.77
C ARG A 121 -20.63 3.90 -9.43
N PHE A 122 -19.87 4.57 -8.57
CA PHE A 122 -20.11 5.91 -8.06
C PHE A 122 -18.80 6.71 -8.16
N PRO A 123 -18.39 7.10 -9.38
CA PRO A 123 -17.17 7.88 -9.60
C PRO A 123 -17.28 9.26 -8.95
N GLY A 124 -16.15 9.81 -8.50
CA GLY A 124 -16.09 11.19 -8.03
C GLY A 124 -16.14 12.20 -9.18
N PRO A 125 -16.37 13.48 -8.89
CA PRO A 125 -16.23 14.54 -9.90
C PRO A 125 -14.80 14.52 -10.43
N GLY A 126 -14.65 14.27 -11.72
CA GLY A 126 -13.34 14.27 -12.38
C GLY A 126 -12.68 15.65 -12.29
N PRO A 127 -11.37 15.77 -12.59
CA PRO A 127 -10.61 17.03 -12.48
C PRO A 127 -11.13 18.18 -13.39
N HIS A 128 -12.15 17.95 -14.21
CA HIS A 128 -12.78 18.93 -15.09
C HIS A 128 -14.33 19.03 -14.94
N GLY A 129 -14.91 18.42 -13.92
CA GLY A 129 -16.34 18.54 -13.62
C GLY A 129 -16.59 19.66 -12.62
N ARG A 130 -17.33 20.69 -13.05
CA ARG A 130 -17.75 21.88 -12.30
C ARG A 130 -18.25 21.60 -10.88
#